data_AF-A0A537Y539-F1
#
_entry.id   AF-A0A537Y539-F1
#
_cell.length_a   1.000
_cell.length_b   1.000
_cell.length_c   1.000
_cell.angle_alpha   90.00
_cell.angle_beta   90.00
_cell.angle_gamma   90.00
#
_symmetry.space_group_name_H-M   'P 1'
#
loop_
_entity.id
_entity.type
_entity.pdbx_description
1 polymer ?
#
loop_
_entity_poly.entity_id
_entity_poly.type
_entity_poly.pdbx_seq_one_letter_code
_entity_poly.pdbx_strand_id
1 'polypeptide(L)' 'GVWSQDEQRALSVARRIRAGTISINLSMFVHPSWPFGGYKQSGQGREGGVQGFEEFLETKVVSLPGG' A
#
# COMPACT_ATOMS: atom_id res chain seq x y z
N GLY A 1 4.00 10.77 -8.01
CA GLY A 1 5.37 10.30 -8.23
C GLY A 1 6.36 11.40 -7.87
N VAL A 2 7.62 11.05 -7.73
CA VAL A 2 8.73 12.00 -7.49
C VAL A 2 9.74 11.84 -8.62
N TRP A 3 10.27 12.95 -9.14
CA TRP A 3 11.31 12.95 -10.16
C TRP A 3 12.53 13.72 -9.64
N SER A 4 13.70 13.09 -9.64
CA SER A 4 14.96 13.72 -9.23
C SER A 4 16.16 12.89 -9.69
N GLN A 5 17.27 13.56 -10.00
CA GLN A 5 18.56 12.89 -10.22
C GLN A 5 19.26 12.50 -8.89
N ASP A 6 18.84 13.10 -7.77
CA ASP A 6 19.31 12.73 -6.43
C ASP A 6 18.34 11.74 -5.80
N GLU A 7 18.77 10.48 -5.69
CA GLU A 7 17.97 9.38 -5.17
C GLU A 7 17.62 9.56 -3.69
N GLN A 8 18.56 10.06 -2.87
CA GLN A 8 18.32 10.26 -1.44
C GLN A 8 17.30 11.36 -1.21
N ARG A 9 17.40 12.44 -1.99
CA ARG A 9 16.39 13.49 -2.00
C ARG A 9 15.03 12.94 -2.46
N ALA A 10 14.98 12.20 -3.56
CA ALA A 10 13.74 11.62 -4.07
C ALA A 10 13.06 10.72 -3.01
N LEU A 11 13.84 9.87 -2.35
CA LEU A 11 13.37 8.96 -1.32
C LEU A 11 12.89 9.72 -0.07
N SER A 12 13.61 10.75 0.36
CA SER A 12 13.19 11.60 1.49
C SER A 12 11.86 12.29 1.24
N VAL A 13 11.63 12.75 0.00
CA VAL A 13 10.36 13.38 -0.41
C VAL A 13 9.27 12.32 -0.49
N ALA A 14 9.53 11.17 -1.14
CA ALA A 14 8.58 10.08 -1.29
C ALA A 14 8.00 9.61 0.06
N ARG A 15 8.85 9.45 1.09
CA ARG A 15 8.45 9.05 2.45
C ARG A 15 7.50 10.04 3.14
N ARG A 16 7.50 11.30 2.73
CA ARG A 16 6.65 12.35 3.34
C ARG A 16 5.29 12.48 2.64
N ILE A 17 5.14 11.90 1.46
CA ILE A 17 3.89 11.98 0.69
C ILE A 17 2.89 10.95 1.24
N ARG A 18 1.71 11.43 1.61
CA ARG A 18 0.60 10.59 2.10
C ARG A 18 -0.23 10.08 0.92
N ALA A 19 0.27 9.07 0.23
CA ALA A 19 -0.42 8.37 -0.87
C ALA A 19 -0.16 6.86 -0.76
N GLY A 20 -1.03 6.03 -1.35
CA GLY A 20 -0.87 4.56 -1.28
C GLY A 20 0.18 3.98 -2.20
N THR A 21 0.55 4.71 -3.26
CA THR A 21 1.62 4.29 -4.18
C THR A 21 2.41 5.51 -4.64
N ILE A 22 3.74 5.40 -4.62
CA ILE A 22 4.65 6.44 -5.10
C ILE A 22 5.70 5.79 -6.01
N SER A 23 5.76 6.25 -7.25
CA SER A 23 6.85 5.95 -8.20
C SER A 23 7.92 7.04 -8.13
N ILE A 24 9.20 6.65 -8.15
CA ILE A 24 10.36 7.55 -8.28
C ILE A 24 10.95 7.37 -9.68
N ASN A 25 11.11 8.47 -10.45
CA ASN A 25 11.66 8.50 -11.81
C ASN A 25 10.98 7.55 -12.81
N LEU A 26 9.70 7.23 -12.57
CA LEU A 26 8.93 6.29 -13.35
C LEU A 26 7.49 6.80 -13.48
N SER A 27 6.84 6.44 -14.58
CA SER A 27 5.38 6.53 -14.69
C SER A 27 4.72 5.53 -13.73
N MET A 28 3.42 5.72 -13.50
CA MET A 28 2.66 4.82 -12.64
C MET A 28 2.75 3.40 -13.16
N PHE A 29 3.29 2.49 -12.34
CA PHE A 29 3.36 1.07 -12.60
C PHE A 29 2.69 0.35 -11.43
N VAL A 30 1.76 -0.56 -11.76
CA VAL A 30 1.03 -1.37 -10.80
C VAL A 30 1.20 -2.82 -11.20
N HIS A 31 1.64 -3.66 -10.27
CA HIS A 31 1.79 -5.09 -10.47
C HIS A 31 0.70 -5.83 -9.67
N PRO A 32 0.05 -6.88 -10.20
CA PRO A 32 -1.05 -7.57 -9.50
C PRO A 32 -0.69 -8.12 -8.12
N SER A 33 0.59 -8.45 -7.89
CA SER A 33 1.05 -8.92 -6.58
C SER A 33 1.38 -7.82 -5.57
N TRP A 34 1.30 -6.54 -5.96
CA TRP A 34 1.56 -5.41 -5.08
C TRP A 34 0.24 -4.83 -4.56
N PRO A 35 0.18 -4.44 -3.28
CA PRO A 35 -1.00 -3.78 -2.75
C PRO A 35 -1.16 -2.38 -3.37
N PHE A 36 -2.32 -2.12 -3.95
CA PHE A 36 -2.75 -0.83 -4.48
C PHE A 36 -3.89 -0.26 -3.64
N GLY A 37 -3.97 1.06 -3.48
CA GLY A 37 -5.11 1.66 -2.78
C GLY A 37 -4.92 3.13 -2.40
N GLY A 38 -6.03 3.77 -2.02
CA GLY A 38 -6.08 5.18 -1.70
C GLY A 38 -5.56 5.54 -0.30
N TYR A 39 -5.33 6.83 -0.10
CA TYR A 39 -5.18 7.46 1.21
C TYR A 39 -6.27 8.53 1.36
N LYS A 40 -6.77 8.74 2.60
CA LYS A 40 -7.81 9.73 2.92
C LYS A 40 -9.10 9.48 2.12
N GLN A 41 -9.64 10.51 1.49
CA GLN A 41 -10.88 10.45 0.70
C GLN A 41 -10.74 9.66 -0.61
N SER A 42 -9.52 9.29 -1.02
CA SER A 42 -9.30 8.50 -2.23
C SER A 42 -9.61 7.01 -2.07
N GLY A 43 -9.97 6.56 -0.87
CA GLY A 43 -10.38 5.17 -0.62
C GLY A 43 -9.83 4.60 0.69
N GLN A 44 -10.42 3.47 1.09
CA GLN A 44 -10.02 2.65 2.25
C GLN A 44 -9.75 1.23 1.76
N GLY A 45 -8.88 0.51 2.47
CA GLY A 45 -8.44 -0.84 2.08
C GLY A 45 -7.38 -0.88 0.99
N ARG A 46 -7.07 -2.09 0.52
CA ARG A 46 -6.12 -2.36 -0.58
C ARG A 46 -6.70 -3.35 -1.58
N GLU A 47 -6.19 -3.33 -2.80
CA GLU A 47 -6.45 -4.29 -3.87
C GLU A 47 -5.12 -4.90 -4.34
N GLY A 48 -5.12 -6.17 -4.75
CA GLY A 48 -3.91 -6.87 -5.17
C GLY A 48 -2.96 -7.23 -4.01
N GLY A 49 -1.99 -8.10 -4.31
CA GLY A 49 -1.11 -8.67 -3.28
C GLY A 49 -1.87 -9.41 -2.17
N VAL A 50 -1.16 -9.79 -1.11
CA VAL A 50 -1.76 -10.52 0.04
C VAL A 50 -2.77 -9.62 0.76
N GLN A 51 -2.43 -8.34 0.97
CA GLN A 51 -3.27 -7.39 1.69
C GLN A 51 -4.61 -7.17 0.98
N GLY A 52 -4.64 -7.15 -0.35
CA GLY A 52 -5.88 -7.03 -1.10
C GLY A 52 -6.76 -8.27 -1.00
N PHE A 53 -6.19 -9.47 -0.85
CA PHE A 53 -6.97 -10.67 -0.58
C PHE A 53 -7.52 -10.71 0.84
N GLU A 54 -6.77 -10.21 1.83
CA GLU A 54 -7.21 -10.15 3.22
C GLU A 54 -8.47 -9.31 3.42
N GLU A 55 -8.72 -8.29 2.59
CA GLU A 55 -9.95 -7.48 2.61
C GLU A 55 -11.22 -8.30 2.26
N PHE A 56 -11.07 -9.50 1.66
CA PHE A 56 -12.18 -10.40 1.32
C PHE A 56 -12.29 -11.59 2.29
N LEU A 57 -11.47 -11.65 3.33
CA LEU A 57 -11.50 -12.70 4.34
C LEU A 57 -12.24 -12.20 5.60
N GLU A 58 -12.84 -13.12 6.34
CA GLU A 58 -13.46 -12.83 7.64
C GLU A 58 -12.64 -13.48 8.76
N THR A 59 -12.26 -12.68 9.77
CA THR A 59 -11.48 -13.20 10.90
C THR A 59 -12.40 -13.91 11.89
N LYS A 60 -12.06 -15.15 12.23
CA LYS A 60 -12.81 -15.95 13.21
C LYS A 60 -11.94 -16.32 14.39
N VAL A 61 -12.38 -15.95 15.58
CA VAL A 61 -11.77 -16.39 16.85
C VAL A 61 -12.43 -17.70 17.28
N VAL A 62 -11.63 -18.69 17.65
CA VAL A 62 -12.09 -19.97 18.21
C VAL A 62 -11.40 -20.18 19.55
N SER A 63 -12.18 -20.38 20.61
CA SER A 63 -11.69 -20.63 21.96
C SER A 63 -12.27 -21.92 22.54
N LEU A 64 -11.48 -22.57 23.40
CA LEU A 64 -11.89 -23.72 24.19
C LEU A 64 -11.91 -23.33 25.68
N PRO A 65 -12.73 -23.99 26.52
CA PRO A 65 -12.73 -23.73 27.97
C PRO A 65 -11.34 -24.00 28.58
N GLY A 66 -10.83 -23.06 29.40
CA GLY A 66 -9.60 -23.23 30.19
C GLY A 66 -8.36 -22.44 29.72
N GLY A 67 -8.50 -21.55 28.74
CA GLY A 67 -7.51 -20.52 28.40
C GLY A 67 -7.84 -19.17 29.03
#